data_AF-A0A7W0KXL7-F1
#
_entry.id   AF-A0A7W0KXL7-F1
#
_cell.length_a   1.000
_cell.length_b   1.000
_cell.length_c   1.000
_cell.angle_alpha   90.00
_cell.angle_beta   90.00
_cell.angle_gamma   90.00
#
_symmetry.space_group_name_H-M   'P 1'
#
loop_
_entity.id
_entity.type
_entity.pdbx_description
1 polymer ?
#
loop_
_entity_poly.entity_id
_entity_poly.type
_entity_poly.pdbx_seq_one_letter_code
_entity_poly.pdbx_strand_id
1 'polypeptide(L)'
;GRGSGGMASKLEAARIASWSGVRTVIADASRPGVVAGAVAGDLVGTTFEAHDRTLAARKLWIAFAAQVAGTITVDDGARRALIERSTSLLPAGVVHVDGRFGEGDTVDVVGTDGVPFARGMVFVEAAQLRRVAGRHTSDLPAGMTHEVVHRDDLVLLPS
;
A
#
# COMPACT_ATOMS: atom_id res chain seq x y z
N GLY A 1 26.28 -7.51 20.61
CA GLY A 1 25.79 -6.73 19.46
C GLY A 1 24.29 -6.85 19.40
N ARG A 2 23.55 -5.74 19.49
CA ARG A 2 22.08 -5.75 19.49
C ARG A 2 21.60 -5.27 18.13
N GLY A 3 21.11 -6.19 17.30
CA GLY A 3 20.28 -5.82 16.15
C GLY A 3 18.97 -5.26 16.68
N SER A 4 18.82 -3.94 16.70
CA SER A 4 17.67 -3.23 17.28
C SER A 4 16.50 -3.04 16.30
N GLY A 5 16.41 -3.87 15.26
CA GLY A 5 15.12 -4.12 14.62
C GLY A 5 14.25 -4.84 15.64
N GLY A 6 13.46 -4.09 16.43
CA GLY A 6 12.61 -4.60 17.51
C GLY A 6 11.54 -5.59 17.02
N MET A 7 10.55 -5.90 17.85
CA MET A 7 9.44 -6.77 17.41
C MET A 7 8.66 -6.17 16.24
N ALA A 8 8.49 -4.85 16.19
CA ALA A 8 7.80 -4.15 15.11
C ALA A 8 8.39 -4.47 13.72
N SER A 9 9.72 -4.34 13.56
CA SER A 9 10.38 -4.64 12.28
C SER A 9 10.24 -6.10 11.86
N LYS A 10 10.17 -7.04 12.82
CA LYS A 10 9.95 -8.47 12.52
C LYS A 10 8.51 -8.72 12.07
N LEU A 11 7.54 -8.05 12.68
CA LEU A 11 6.14 -8.13 12.28
C LEU A 11 5.91 -7.53 10.89
N GLU A 12 6.55 -6.41 10.57
CA GLU A 12 6.51 -5.84 9.22
C GLU A 12 7.13 -6.78 8.18
N ALA A 13 8.30 -7.36 8.47
CA ALA A 13 8.92 -8.34 7.57
C ALA A 13 8.01 -9.58 7.35
N ALA A 14 7.41 -10.10 8.42
CA ALA A 14 6.47 -11.22 8.33
C ALA A 14 5.21 -10.86 7.53
N ARG A 15 4.71 -9.63 7.68
CA ARG A 15 3.57 -9.11 6.91
C ARG A 15 3.88 -9.06 5.42
N ILE A 16 5.03 -8.48 5.04
CA ILE A 16 5.48 -8.41 3.64
C ILE A 16 5.63 -9.81 3.05
N ALA A 17 6.28 -10.72 3.78
CA ALA A 17 6.47 -12.10 3.35
C ALA A 17 5.13 -12.83 3.15
N SER A 18 4.18 -12.66 4.07
CA SER A 18 2.84 -13.25 3.97
C SER A 18 2.10 -12.79 2.70
N TRP A 19 2.11 -11.49 2.40
CA TRP A 19 1.53 -10.93 1.16
C TRP A 19 2.28 -11.32 -0.12
N SER A 20 3.52 -11.80 0.02
CA SER A 20 4.33 -12.36 -1.06
C SER A 20 4.10 -13.87 -1.25
N GLY A 21 3.20 -14.49 -0.47
CA GLY A 21 2.93 -15.93 -0.53
C GLY A 21 3.95 -16.77 0.26
N VAL A 22 4.69 -16.17 1.20
CA VAL A 22 5.76 -16.83 1.94
C VAL A 22 5.37 -16.97 3.41
N ARG A 23 5.26 -18.22 3.88
CA ARG A 23 5.12 -18.54 5.31
C ARG A 23 6.38 -18.10 6.07
N THR A 24 6.20 -17.40 7.18
CA THR A 24 7.29 -16.87 8.01
C THR A 24 7.17 -17.36 9.45
N VAL A 25 8.29 -17.69 10.08
CA VAL A 25 8.34 -18.08 11.50
C VAL A 25 9.26 -17.12 12.26
N ILE A 26 8.74 -16.51 13.33
CA ILE A 26 9.53 -15.75 14.30
C ILE A 26 9.74 -16.64 15.52
N ALA A 27 10.99 -16.99 15.82
CA ALA A 27 11.33 -17.87 16.94
C ALA A 27 12.61 -17.42 17.67
N ASP A 28 12.78 -17.92 18.89
CA ASP A 28 14.03 -17.75 19.64
C ASP A 28 15.16 -18.56 18.99
N ALA A 29 16.19 -17.86 18.53
CA ALA A 29 17.34 -18.46 17.86
C ALA A 29 18.17 -19.39 18.78
N SER A 30 18.02 -19.27 20.11
CA SER A 30 18.73 -20.12 21.08
C SER A 30 18.10 -21.50 21.25
N ARG A 31 16.85 -21.70 20.79
CA ARG A 31 16.15 -22.99 20.90
C ARG A 31 16.84 -24.05 20.02
N PRO A 32 17.28 -25.18 20.58
CA PRO A 32 17.87 -26.27 19.79
C PRO A 32 16.91 -26.77 18.71
N GLY A 33 17.43 -26.96 17.50
CA GLY A 33 16.65 -27.46 16.37
C GLY A 33 15.62 -26.49 15.78
N VAL A 34 15.61 -25.21 16.19
CA VAL A 34 14.60 -24.22 15.78
C VAL A 34 14.44 -24.08 14.26
N VAL A 35 15.55 -24.10 13.50
CA VAL A 35 15.49 -23.99 12.04
C VAL A 35 14.83 -25.21 11.41
N ALA A 36 15.24 -26.42 11.82
CA ALA A 36 14.66 -27.66 11.31
C ALA A 36 13.17 -27.76 11.65
N GLY A 37 12.79 -27.44 12.89
CA GLY A 37 11.39 -27.44 13.29
C GLY A 37 10.56 -26.40 12.54
N ALA A 38 11.08 -25.19 12.32
CA ALA A 38 10.39 -24.17 11.53
C ALA A 38 10.11 -24.64 10.10
N VAL A 39 11.09 -25.28 9.44
CA VAL A 39 10.94 -25.88 8.10
C VAL A 39 9.95 -27.05 8.10
N ALA A 40 9.99 -27.90 9.13
CA ALA A 40 9.10 -29.05 9.26
C ALA A 40 7.64 -28.68 9.58
N GLY A 41 7.37 -27.42 9.97
CA GLY A 41 6.03 -26.98 10.37
C GLY A 41 5.75 -27.11 11.87
N ASP A 42 6.77 -27.44 12.66
CA ASP A 42 6.64 -27.55 14.12
C ASP A 42 6.37 -26.19 14.77
N LEU A 43 5.69 -26.21 15.92
CA LEU A 43 5.43 -25.04 16.75
C LEU A 43 6.68 -24.62 17.55
N VAL A 44 7.64 -24.05 16.84
CA VAL A 44 8.92 -23.56 17.41
C VAL A 44 8.94 -22.08 17.76
N GLY A 45 7.87 -21.35 17.42
CA GLY A 45 7.69 -19.92 17.66
C GLY A 45 6.32 -19.46 17.17
N THR A 46 6.23 -18.23 16.69
CA THR A 46 5.00 -17.68 16.07
C THR A 46 5.09 -17.83 14.55
N THR A 47 4.14 -18.56 13.97
CA THR A 47 4.01 -18.75 12.52
C THR A 47 3.05 -17.72 11.94
N PHE A 48 3.44 -17.10 10.84
CA PHE A 48 2.63 -16.24 9.98
C PHE A 48 2.42 -16.99 8.67
N GLU A 49 1.17 -17.34 8.39
CA GLU A 49 0.83 -18.06 7.16
C GLU A 49 0.89 -17.13 5.95
N ALA A 50 1.16 -17.72 4.79
CA ALA A 50 1.04 -17.03 3.51
C ALA A 50 -0.42 -16.69 3.23
N HIS A 51 -0.68 -15.55 2.59
CA HIS A 51 -2.01 -15.28 2.05
C HIS A 51 -2.26 -16.12 0.79
N ASP A 52 -3.50 -16.60 0.63
CA ASP A 52 -3.95 -17.38 -0.54
C ASP A 52 -3.81 -16.59 -1.86
N ARG A 53 -3.83 -15.25 -1.78
CA ARG A 53 -3.66 -14.35 -2.92
C ARG A 53 -2.33 -13.61 -2.76
N THR A 54 -1.44 -13.79 -3.73
CA THR A 54 -0.17 -13.07 -3.77
C THR A 54 -0.32 -11.76 -4.52
N LEU A 55 0.26 -10.69 -3.97
CA LEU A 55 0.40 -9.44 -4.70
C LEU A 55 1.55 -9.58 -5.70
N ALA A 56 1.39 -8.99 -6.89
CA ALA A 56 2.49 -8.87 -7.85
C ALA A 56 3.63 -8.04 -7.24
N ALA A 57 4.88 -8.30 -7.65
CA ALA A 57 6.07 -7.63 -7.12
C ALA A 57 5.97 -6.10 -7.13
N ARG A 58 5.38 -5.52 -8.18
CA ARG A 58 5.13 -4.08 -8.26
C ARG A 58 4.17 -3.58 -7.19
N LYS A 59 3.08 -4.29 -6.92
CA LYS A 59 2.13 -3.95 -5.85
C LYS A 59 2.74 -4.12 -4.46
N LEU A 60 3.58 -5.12 -4.25
CA LEU A 60 4.35 -5.28 -3.00
C LEU A 60 5.30 -4.10 -2.77
N TRP A 61 6.00 -3.67 -3.83
CA TRP A 61 6.89 -2.51 -3.75
C TRP A 61 6.12 -1.24 -3.40
N ILE A 62 5.00 -0.97 -4.09
CA ILE A 62 4.12 0.18 -3.78
C ILE A 62 3.63 0.11 -2.34
N ALA A 63 3.13 -1.05 -1.89
CA ALA A 63 2.53 -1.19 -0.57
C ALA A 63 3.54 -1.02 0.58
N PHE A 64 4.73 -1.60 0.46
CA PHE A 64 5.60 -1.81 1.61
C PHE A 64 7.02 -1.24 1.51
N ALA A 65 7.54 -1.01 0.30
CA ALA A 65 8.92 -0.60 0.10
C ALA A 65 9.06 0.87 -0.34
N ALA A 66 8.08 1.38 -1.08
CA ALA A 66 8.10 2.73 -1.59
C ALA A 66 7.96 3.76 -0.46
N GLN A 67 8.77 4.83 -0.52
CA GLN A 67 8.62 5.97 0.37
C GLN A 67 7.39 6.78 -0.05
N VAL A 68 6.57 7.14 0.94
CA VAL A 68 5.38 7.97 0.73
C VAL A 68 5.79 9.44 0.64
N ALA A 69 5.41 10.10 -0.45
CA ALA A 69 5.74 11.50 -0.74
C ALA A 69 4.59 12.49 -0.41
N GLY A 70 3.38 11.98 -0.18
CA GLY A 70 2.22 12.79 0.18
C GLY A 70 0.96 11.97 0.38
N THR A 71 -0.15 12.68 0.56
CA THR A 71 -1.45 12.09 0.90
C THR A 71 -2.54 12.68 0.01
N ILE A 72 -3.43 11.82 -0.49
CA ILE A 72 -4.62 12.21 -1.23
C ILE A 72 -5.86 11.81 -0.42
N THR A 73 -6.64 12.80 0.00
CA THR A 73 -7.94 12.59 0.64
C THR A 73 -9.02 12.44 -0.42
N VAL A 74 -9.83 11.40 -0.30
CA VAL A 74 -10.93 11.13 -1.23
C VAL A 74 -12.29 11.17 -0.54
N ASP A 75 -13.34 11.43 -1.31
CA ASP A 75 -14.72 11.34 -0.82
C ASP A 75 -15.17 9.89 -0.60
N ASP A 76 -16.31 9.71 0.05
CA ASP A 76 -16.87 8.39 0.36
C ASP A 76 -17.29 7.59 -0.89
N GLY A 77 -17.63 8.29 -1.98
CA GLY A 77 -17.96 7.66 -3.26
C GLY A 77 -16.73 7.00 -3.88
N ALA A 78 -15.62 7.73 -3.93
CA ALA A 78 -14.33 7.27 -4.40
C ALA A 78 -13.75 6.19 -3.48
N ARG A 79 -13.79 6.36 -2.15
CA ARG A 79 -13.38 5.32 -1.20
C ARG A 79 -14.09 3.99 -1.46
N ARG A 80 -15.43 4.01 -1.57
CA ARG A 80 -16.22 2.81 -1.90
C ARG A 80 -15.85 2.26 -3.29
N ALA A 81 -15.68 3.12 -4.30
CA ALA A 81 -15.28 2.69 -5.64
C ALA A 81 -13.95 1.94 -5.67
N LEU A 82 -12.97 2.42 -4.90
CA LEU A 82 -11.64 1.83 -4.82
C LEU A 82 -11.69 0.49 -4.08
N ILE A 83 -12.41 0.43 -2.95
CA ILE A 83 -12.52 -0.78 -2.12
C ILE A 83 -13.34 -1.88 -2.84
N GLU A 84 -14.52 -1.54 -3.35
CA GLU A 84 -15.50 -2.53 -3.80
C GLU A 84 -15.32 -2.91 -5.27
N ARG A 85 -14.83 -1.98 -6.11
CA ARG A 85 -14.83 -2.14 -7.57
C ARG A 85 -13.44 -2.24 -8.18
N SER A 86 -12.36 -2.11 -7.40
CA SER A 86 -10.97 -2.18 -7.89
C SER A 86 -10.74 -1.25 -9.10
N THR A 87 -11.23 -0.01 -8.99
CA THR A 87 -11.14 1.01 -10.05
C THR A 87 -9.93 1.92 -9.85
N SER A 88 -9.60 2.72 -10.87
CA SER A 88 -8.58 3.77 -10.77
C SER A 88 -9.09 4.95 -9.96
N LEU A 89 -8.20 5.67 -9.28
CA LEU A 89 -8.55 6.93 -8.64
C LEU A 89 -8.62 8.04 -9.70
N LEU A 90 -9.77 8.71 -9.78
CA LEU A 90 -10.00 9.84 -10.68
C LEU A 90 -10.00 11.18 -9.92
N PRO A 91 -9.68 12.31 -10.57
CA PRO A 91 -9.72 13.63 -9.94
C PRO A 91 -11.06 13.98 -9.31
N ALA A 92 -12.17 13.50 -9.91
CA ALA A 92 -13.53 13.73 -9.44
C ALA A 92 -13.75 13.33 -7.97
N GLY A 93 -13.04 12.29 -7.51
CA GLY A 93 -13.14 11.78 -6.15
C GLY A 93 -12.17 12.41 -5.15
N VAL A 94 -11.29 13.31 -5.60
CA VAL A 94 -10.24 13.91 -4.76
C VAL A 94 -10.77 15.15 -4.06
N VAL A 95 -10.68 15.15 -2.73
CA VAL A 95 -11.11 16.23 -1.83
C VAL A 95 -9.93 17.13 -1.42
N HIS A 96 -8.78 16.52 -1.12
CA HIS A 96 -7.60 17.25 -0.66
C HIS A 96 -6.31 16.56 -1.11
N VAL A 97 -5.25 17.36 -1.27
CA VAL A 97 -3.92 16.90 -1.68
C VAL A 97 -2.86 17.55 -0.80
N ASP A 98 -2.20 16.73 0.01
CA ASP A 98 -1.11 17.12 0.90
C ASP A 98 0.25 16.59 0.41
N GLY A 99 1.32 17.33 0.70
CA GLY A 99 2.68 16.98 0.29
C GLY A 99 3.12 17.52 -1.08
N ARG A 100 4.29 17.08 -1.53
CA ARG A 100 4.88 17.45 -2.83
C ARG A 100 5.35 16.16 -3.51
N PHE A 101 4.66 15.80 -4.58
CA PHE A 101 4.94 14.59 -5.36
C PHE A 101 4.81 14.89 -6.85
N GLY A 102 5.58 14.17 -7.65
CA GLY A 102 5.53 14.13 -9.10
C GLY A 102 5.00 12.79 -9.63
N GLU A 103 4.93 12.66 -10.96
CA GLU A 103 4.58 11.39 -11.59
C GLU A 103 5.57 10.28 -11.18
N GLY A 104 5.05 9.10 -10.86
CA GLY A 104 5.84 7.96 -10.40
C GLY A 104 6.08 7.91 -8.88
N ASP A 105 5.76 8.98 -8.15
CA ASP A 105 5.85 8.97 -6.69
C ASP A 105 4.71 8.18 -6.05
N THR A 106 4.96 7.66 -4.84
CA THR A 106 3.96 6.92 -4.08
C THR A 106 3.28 7.83 -3.06
N VAL A 107 1.95 7.72 -2.97
CA VAL A 107 1.12 8.49 -2.03
C VAL A 107 0.21 7.56 -1.25
N ASP A 108 -0.10 7.96 -0.02
CA ASP A 108 -1.20 7.36 0.73
C ASP A 108 -2.54 7.94 0.25
N VAL A 109 -3.55 7.09 0.18
CA VAL A 109 -4.94 7.46 -0.11
C VAL A 109 -5.76 7.27 1.15
N VAL A 110 -6.37 8.35 1.61
CA VAL A 110 -7.09 8.42 2.89
C VAL A 110 -8.56 8.77 2.66
N GLY A 111 -9.43 8.27 3.54
CA GLY A 111 -10.79 8.79 3.64
C GLY A 111 -10.82 10.14 4.36
N THR A 112 -12.01 10.67 4.57
CA THR A 112 -12.25 11.86 5.40
C THR A 112 -11.88 11.66 6.87
N ASP A 113 -11.74 10.39 7.30
CA ASP A 113 -11.20 9.99 8.61
C ASP A 113 -9.68 10.18 8.75
N GLY A 114 -8.97 10.47 7.64
CA GLY A 114 -7.53 10.68 7.60
C GLY A 114 -6.71 9.38 7.73
N VAL A 115 -7.34 8.21 7.76
CA VAL A 115 -6.65 6.93 7.90
C VAL A 115 -6.34 6.37 6.51
N PRO A 116 -5.06 6.03 6.20
CA PRO A 116 -4.72 5.39 4.94
C PRO A 116 -5.43 4.05 4.78
N PHE A 117 -6.21 3.91 3.71
CA PHE A 117 -6.84 2.64 3.34
C PHE A 117 -6.28 2.08 2.03
N ALA A 118 -5.54 2.90 1.27
CA ALA A 118 -4.84 2.46 0.08
C ALA A 118 -3.54 3.25 -0.08
N ARG A 119 -2.65 2.70 -0.90
CA ARG A 119 -1.42 3.35 -1.35
C ARG A 119 -1.30 3.19 -2.85
N GLY A 120 -0.78 4.20 -3.53
CA GLY A 120 -0.69 4.15 -4.98
C GLY A 120 0.43 4.99 -5.58
N MET A 121 0.86 4.60 -6.77
CA MET A 121 1.79 5.39 -7.58
C MET A 121 1.00 6.37 -8.44
N VAL A 122 1.33 7.67 -8.34
CA VAL A 122 0.58 8.73 -9.02
C VAL A 122 1.07 8.97 -10.43
N PHE A 123 0.16 9.33 -11.35
CA PHE A 123 0.45 9.69 -12.74
C PHE A 123 0.31 11.20 -13.00
N VAL A 124 0.23 12.00 -11.93
CA VAL A 124 0.07 13.45 -12.00
C VAL A 124 0.86 14.11 -10.87
N GLU A 125 1.37 15.31 -11.11
CA GLU A 125 2.02 16.10 -10.07
C GLU A 125 0.99 16.69 -9.07
N ALA A 126 1.39 16.86 -7.82
CA ALA A 126 0.53 17.39 -6.75
C ALA A 126 -0.04 18.77 -7.09
N ALA A 127 0.74 19.66 -7.69
CA ALA A 127 0.29 21.00 -8.08
C ALA A 127 -0.78 20.95 -9.19
N GLN A 128 -0.63 20.04 -10.14
CA GLN A 128 -1.61 19.84 -11.20
C GLN A 128 -2.89 19.22 -10.65
N LEU A 129 -2.78 18.18 -9.80
CA LEU A 129 -3.94 17.54 -9.18
C LEU A 129 -4.77 18.52 -8.36
N ARG A 130 -4.13 19.40 -7.57
CA ARG A 130 -4.83 20.44 -6.80
C ARG A 130 -5.74 21.34 -7.64
N ARG A 131 -5.36 21.62 -8.90
CA ARG A 131 -6.16 22.48 -9.80
C ARG A 131 -7.41 21.79 -10.34
N VAL A 132 -7.41 20.46 -10.37
CA VAL A 132 -8.47 19.65 -10.99
C VAL A 132 -9.17 18.72 -10.01
N ALA A 133 -8.83 18.77 -8.71
CA ALA A 133 -9.52 18.04 -7.66
C ALA A 133 -11.02 18.33 -7.71
N GLY A 134 -11.84 17.27 -7.62
CA GLY A 134 -13.29 17.34 -7.72
C GLY A 134 -13.83 17.51 -9.15
N ARG A 135 -12.99 17.65 -10.18
CA ARG A 135 -13.46 17.80 -11.57
C ARG A 135 -13.72 16.46 -12.24
N HIS A 136 -14.75 16.42 -13.08
CA HIS A 136 -14.98 15.28 -13.96
C HIS A 136 -13.93 15.23 -15.07
N THR A 137 -13.71 14.03 -15.61
CA THR A 137 -12.76 13.79 -16.70
C THR A 137 -12.99 14.68 -17.92
N SER A 138 -14.26 15.03 -18.21
CA SER A 138 -14.65 15.94 -19.29
C SER A 138 -14.15 17.38 -19.11
N ASP A 139 -13.84 17.78 -17.88
CA ASP A 139 -13.50 19.15 -17.50
C ASP A 139 -11.99 19.31 -17.25
N LEU A 140 -11.22 18.27 -17.56
CA LEU A 140 -9.77 18.26 -17.44
C LEU A 140 -9.12 19.03 -18.60
N PRO A 141 -7.97 19.69 -18.37
CA PRO A 141 -7.19 20.28 -19.45
C PRO A 141 -6.85 19.25 -20.54
N ALA A 142 -6.88 19.68 -21.80
CA ALA A 142 -6.52 18.82 -22.92
C ALA A 142 -5.11 18.23 -22.73
N GLY A 143 -4.98 16.91 -22.94
CA GLY A 143 -3.72 16.19 -22.79
C GLY A 143 -3.37 15.77 -21.36
N MET A 144 -4.19 16.09 -20.35
CA MET A 144 -3.99 15.61 -18.99
C MET A 144 -4.43 14.15 -18.83
N THR A 145 -3.62 13.34 -18.15
CA THR A 145 -4.00 11.99 -17.72
C THR A 145 -5.26 12.02 -16.87
N HIS A 146 -6.24 11.19 -17.23
CA HIS A 146 -7.54 11.14 -16.55
C HIS A 146 -7.47 10.48 -15.17
N GLU A 147 -6.50 9.60 -14.97
CA GLU A 147 -6.33 8.86 -13.72
C GLU A 147 -5.22 9.48 -12.88
N VAL A 148 -5.52 9.65 -11.60
CA VAL A 148 -4.56 10.08 -10.59
C VAL A 148 -3.67 8.91 -10.20
N VAL A 149 -4.27 7.74 -9.98
CA VAL A 149 -3.61 6.46 -9.72
C VAL A 149 -4.36 5.39 -10.51
N HIS A 150 -3.67 4.68 -11.39
CA HIS A 150 -4.26 3.56 -12.13
C HIS A 150 -4.51 2.36 -11.19
N ARG A 151 -5.57 1.59 -11.41
CA ARG A 151 -5.96 0.44 -10.55
C ARG A 151 -4.86 -0.61 -10.34
N ASP A 152 -3.98 -0.78 -11.33
CA ASP A 152 -2.87 -1.74 -11.27
C ASP A 152 -1.70 -1.23 -10.43
N ASP A 153 -1.68 0.08 -10.17
CA ASP A 153 -0.73 0.79 -9.33
C ASP A 153 -1.36 1.30 -8.02
N LEU A 154 -2.58 0.82 -7.72
CA LEU A 154 -3.28 1.05 -6.47
C LEU A 154 -3.37 -0.26 -5.67
N VAL A 155 -3.05 -0.16 -4.38
CA VAL A 155 -3.07 -1.27 -3.44
C VAL A 155 -3.89 -0.89 -2.23
N LEU A 156 -4.94 -1.65 -1.95
CA LEU A 156 -5.67 -1.52 -0.69
C LEU A 156 -4.75 -2.02 0.44
N LEU A 157 -4.58 -1.20 1.46
CA LEU A 157 -3.79 -1.58 2.61
C LEU A 157 -4.58 -2.57 3.46
N PRO A 158 -3.94 -3.62 3.98
CA PRO A 158 -4.64 -4.56 4.85
C PRO A 158 -4.99 -3.83 6.16
N SER A 159 -6.23 -3.98 6.60
CA SER A 159 -6.67 -3.61 7.96
C SER A 159 -6.00 -4.48 9.01
#